data_AF-A0A934CVW0-F1
#
_entry.id   AF-A0A934CVW0-F1
#
_cell.length_a   1.000
_cell.length_b   1.000
_cell.length_c   1.000
_cell.angle_alpha   90.00
_cell.angle_beta   90.00
_cell.angle_gamma   90.00
#
_symmetry.space_group_name_H-M   'P 1'
#
loop_
_entity.id
_entity.type
_entity.pdbx_description
1 polymer ?
#
loop_
_entity_poly.entity_id
_entity_poly.type
_entity_poly.pdbx_seq_one_letter_code
_entity_poly.pdbx_strand_id
1 'polypeptide(L)'
;MRQLLPQLNDVSGNPCPEYGEVFDLLAAHDSSIAVNYEKFFECIKLLLDVQKDPLGKIVDVKISPKLNDAIFRLPFVLGKGVAKLLLSRTVKPDYLAKLEDFIPAQGRLKVFSLNYDCCLEEACRSAGIDITTGYDHHTGTWKPDVFDTNTKGINLYKLHGSLRWFHVRDNRTRSTLPDVSERIMELTPGQGPSNSTVGWENPRLVLGPGSKMQADDPFFRLLAEFHRSLQQARVCVIIGYGHGDDHINTMLEQAQDAGIHLLDVNPPPYHYQGHLTPYTPLQLTAKAALTNGRLASEIGKLLGAVT
;
A
#
# COMPACT_ATOMS: atom_id res chain seq x y z
N MET A 1 -11.15 -15.03 6.52
CA MET A 1 -10.16 -15.59 5.57
C MET A 1 -10.29 -17.10 5.42
N ARG A 2 -10.18 -17.89 6.50
CA ARG A 2 -10.28 -19.37 6.49
C ARG A 2 -11.45 -19.98 5.71
N GLN A 3 -12.66 -19.41 5.81
CA GLN A 3 -13.85 -19.90 5.10
C GLN A 3 -13.79 -19.68 3.58
N LEU A 4 -13.04 -18.67 3.13
CA LEU A 4 -12.97 -18.26 1.72
C LEU A 4 -11.82 -18.95 0.99
N LEU A 5 -10.71 -19.26 1.68
CA LEU A 5 -9.52 -19.86 1.08
C LEU A 5 -9.81 -21.16 0.29
N PRO A 6 -10.58 -22.14 0.79
CA PRO A 6 -10.89 -23.37 0.04
C PRO A 6 -11.75 -23.15 -1.21
N GLN A 7 -12.38 -21.97 -1.33
CA GLN A 7 -13.25 -21.60 -2.45
C GLN A 7 -12.48 -20.88 -3.57
N LEU A 8 -11.19 -20.59 -3.35
CA LEU A 8 -10.36 -19.95 -4.36
C LEU A 8 -9.88 -20.99 -5.37
N ASN A 9 -9.88 -20.59 -6.64
CA ASN A 9 -9.32 -21.38 -7.72
C ASN A 9 -7.84 -21.02 -7.94
N ASP A 10 -7.05 -21.96 -8.43
CA ASP A 10 -5.70 -21.69 -8.92
C ASP A 10 -5.70 -20.77 -10.16
N VAL A 11 -4.50 -20.46 -10.64
CA VAL A 11 -4.28 -19.64 -11.84
C VAL A 11 -4.90 -20.24 -13.11
N SER A 12 -5.17 -21.55 -13.13
CA SER A 12 -5.79 -22.26 -14.24
C SER A 12 -7.30 -22.42 -14.08
N GLY A 13 -7.88 -21.96 -12.96
CA GLY A 13 -9.31 -22.03 -12.68
C GLY A 13 -9.79 -23.28 -11.95
N ASN A 14 -8.87 -24.13 -11.45
CA ASN A 14 -9.23 -25.34 -10.70
C ASN A 14 -9.44 -25.03 -9.21
N PRO A 15 -10.45 -25.63 -8.53
CA PRO A 15 -10.62 -25.48 -7.08
C PRO A 15 -9.42 -26.01 -6.30
N CYS A 16 -8.97 -25.26 -5.30
CA CYS A 16 -7.81 -25.61 -4.45
C CYS A 16 -8.20 -25.62 -2.96
N PRO A 17 -8.79 -26.71 -2.45
CA PRO A 17 -9.07 -26.84 -1.02
C PRO A 17 -7.81 -26.74 -0.15
N GLU A 18 -6.64 -27.09 -0.70
CA GLU A 18 -5.33 -27.05 -0.05
C GLU A 18 -4.98 -25.65 0.48
N TYR A 19 -5.54 -24.58 -0.08
CA TYR A 19 -5.38 -23.23 0.44
C TYR A 19 -5.94 -23.07 1.85
N GLY A 20 -7.02 -23.75 2.19
CA GLY A 20 -7.55 -23.82 3.55
C GLY A 20 -6.65 -24.63 4.48
N GLU A 21 -6.08 -25.72 3.97
CA GLU A 21 -5.17 -26.58 4.73
C GLU A 21 -3.86 -25.86 5.07
N VAL A 22 -3.31 -25.05 4.15
CA VAL A 22 -2.15 -24.18 4.42
C VAL A 22 -2.45 -23.21 5.57
N PHE A 23 -3.65 -22.63 5.59
CA PHE A 23 -4.07 -21.76 6.70
C PHE A 23 -4.16 -22.50 8.02
N ASP A 24 -4.77 -23.69 8.04
CA ASP A 24 -4.88 -24.48 9.27
C ASP A 24 -3.50 -24.90 9.79
N LEU A 25 -2.60 -25.31 8.89
CA LEU A 25 -1.23 -25.66 9.23
C LEU A 25 -0.50 -24.50 9.91
N LEU A 26 -0.60 -23.30 9.33
CA LEU A 26 0.06 -22.12 9.87
C LEU A 26 -0.59 -21.64 11.18
N ALA A 27 -1.92 -21.61 11.23
CA ALA A 27 -2.67 -21.17 12.41
C ALA A 27 -2.50 -22.12 13.61
N ALA A 28 -2.20 -23.41 13.37
CA ALA A 28 -1.83 -24.37 14.42
C ALA A 28 -0.49 -24.02 15.08
N HIS A 29 0.42 -23.34 14.37
CA HIS A 29 1.73 -22.93 14.90
C HIS A 29 1.72 -21.51 15.47
N ASP A 30 1.00 -20.57 14.83
CA ASP A 30 0.77 -19.22 15.36
C ASP A 30 -0.73 -18.89 15.28
N SER A 31 -1.40 -18.94 16.43
CA SER A 31 -2.84 -18.68 16.54
C SER A 31 -3.23 -17.24 16.15
N SER A 32 -2.28 -16.30 16.18
CA SER A 32 -2.55 -14.92 15.80
C SER A 32 -2.80 -14.74 14.30
N ILE A 33 -2.47 -15.73 13.46
CA ILE A 33 -2.83 -15.79 12.03
C ILE A 33 -4.35 -15.76 11.82
N ALA A 34 -5.12 -16.28 12.79
CA ALA A 34 -6.58 -16.26 12.73
C ALA A 34 -7.17 -14.84 12.76
N VAL A 35 -6.46 -13.90 13.39
CA VAL A 35 -6.92 -12.52 13.63
C VAL A 35 -6.08 -11.47 12.91
N ASN A 36 -4.89 -11.83 12.45
CA ASN A 36 -3.99 -10.97 11.68
C ASN A 36 -3.59 -11.65 10.36
N TYR A 37 -4.20 -11.20 9.26
CA TYR A 37 -3.93 -11.75 7.94
C TYR A 37 -2.52 -11.40 7.41
N GLU A 38 -1.85 -10.37 7.95
CA GLU A 38 -0.51 -10.02 7.51
C GLU A 38 0.51 -11.06 7.95
N LYS A 39 0.36 -11.58 9.17
CA LYS A 39 1.15 -12.71 9.67
C LYS A 39 0.98 -13.96 8.82
N PHE A 40 -0.20 -14.16 8.25
CA PHE A 40 -0.42 -15.25 7.29
C PHE A 40 0.50 -15.10 6.07
N PHE A 41 0.55 -13.92 5.47
CA PHE A 41 1.44 -13.64 4.33
C PHE A 41 2.93 -13.69 4.72
N GLU A 42 3.28 -13.24 5.92
CA GLU A 42 4.63 -13.33 6.45
C GLU A 42 5.10 -14.79 6.59
N CYS A 43 4.30 -15.64 7.21
CA CYS A 43 4.60 -17.06 7.35
C CYS A 43 4.72 -17.77 5.99
N ILE A 44 3.86 -17.42 5.03
CA ILE A 44 3.98 -17.93 3.65
C ILE A 44 5.32 -17.51 3.04
N LYS A 45 5.70 -16.23 3.17
CA LYS A 45 6.98 -15.75 2.65
C LYS A 45 8.17 -16.46 3.32
N LEU A 46 8.15 -16.61 4.64
CA LEU A 46 9.17 -17.34 5.38
C LEU A 46 9.31 -18.79 4.89
N LEU A 47 8.18 -19.48 4.69
CA LEU A 47 8.17 -20.84 4.15
C LEU A 47 8.72 -20.92 2.72
N LEU A 48 8.51 -19.90 1.89
CA LEU A 48 9.09 -19.83 0.55
C LEU A 48 10.60 -19.53 0.62
N ASP A 49 11.04 -18.69 1.55
CA ASP A 49 12.45 -18.28 1.68
C ASP A 49 13.31 -19.38 2.32
N VAL A 50 12.81 -20.11 3.33
CA VAL A 50 13.55 -21.20 3.99
C VAL A 50 13.80 -22.38 3.05
N GLN A 51 12.97 -22.55 2.02
CA GLN A 51 13.15 -23.57 1.00
C GLN A 51 14.23 -23.22 -0.03
N LYS A 52 14.70 -21.97 -0.07
CA LYS A 52 15.79 -21.55 -0.96
C LYS A 52 17.14 -21.98 -0.39
N ASP A 53 18.10 -22.21 -1.27
CA ASP A 53 19.48 -22.48 -0.87
C ASP A 53 20.12 -21.25 -0.19
N PRO A 54 20.99 -21.44 0.83
CA PRO A 54 21.43 -22.72 1.38
C PRO A 54 20.49 -23.31 2.46
N LEU A 55 19.46 -22.58 2.88
CA LEU A 55 18.59 -22.99 3.98
C LEU A 55 17.84 -24.29 3.70
N GLY A 56 17.37 -24.49 2.46
CA GLY A 56 16.68 -25.72 2.06
C GLY A 56 17.52 -26.99 2.17
N LYS A 57 18.86 -26.87 2.25
CA LYS A 57 19.78 -28.00 2.49
C LYS A 57 19.98 -28.31 3.98
N ILE A 58 19.63 -27.37 4.85
CA ILE A 58 19.88 -27.43 6.30
C ILE A 58 18.57 -27.68 7.06
N VAL A 59 17.49 -27.08 6.59
CA VAL A 59 16.17 -27.11 7.23
C VAL A 59 15.27 -28.09 6.48
N ASP A 60 14.99 -29.24 7.09
CA ASP A 60 14.01 -30.19 6.58
C ASP A 60 12.59 -29.72 6.91
N VAL A 61 11.97 -29.03 5.96
CA VAL A 61 10.57 -28.58 6.08
C VAL A 61 9.64 -29.68 5.59
N LYS A 62 9.04 -30.41 6.54
CA LYS A 62 8.10 -31.51 6.26
C LYS A 62 6.74 -31.00 5.81
N ILE A 63 6.63 -30.56 4.57
CA ILE A 63 5.39 -30.15 3.92
C ILE A 63 5.11 -31.09 2.75
N SER A 64 3.86 -31.52 2.60
CA SER A 64 3.48 -32.39 1.47
C SER A 64 3.68 -31.65 0.13
N PRO A 65 4.02 -32.35 -0.96
CA PRO A 65 4.23 -31.69 -2.26
C PRO A 65 3.03 -30.85 -2.73
N LYS A 66 1.80 -31.29 -2.40
CA LYS A 66 0.56 -30.56 -2.71
C LYS A 66 0.46 -29.24 -1.94
N LEU A 67 0.74 -29.27 -0.64
CA LEU A 67 0.74 -28.05 0.18
C LEU A 67 1.87 -27.11 -0.24
N ASN A 68 3.00 -27.65 -0.69
CA ASN A 68 4.10 -26.81 -1.16
C ASN A 68 3.75 -26.07 -2.46
N ASP A 69 3.15 -26.75 -3.43
CA ASP A 69 2.61 -26.11 -4.64
C ASP A 69 1.53 -25.08 -4.28
N ALA A 70 0.68 -25.38 -3.30
CA ALA A 70 -0.33 -24.46 -2.80
C ALA A 70 0.30 -23.19 -2.19
N ILE A 71 1.32 -23.34 -1.32
CA ILE A 71 2.09 -22.24 -0.71
C ILE A 71 2.71 -21.34 -1.77
N PHE A 72 3.25 -21.92 -2.84
CA PHE A 72 3.84 -21.17 -3.95
C PHE A 72 2.80 -20.34 -4.72
N ARG A 73 1.59 -20.87 -4.93
CA ARG A 73 0.52 -20.20 -5.70
C ARG A 73 -0.29 -19.20 -4.88
N LEU A 74 -0.38 -19.40 -3.57
CA LEU A 74 -1.29 -18.66 -2.69
C LEU A 74 -1.15 -17.13 -2.76
N PRO A 75 0.07 -16.54 -2.74
CA PRO A 75 0.25 -15.09 -2.79
C PRO A 75 -0.40 -14.46 -4.02
N PHE A 76 -0.27 -15.11 -5.19
CA PHE A 76 -0.81 -14.62 -6.44
C PHE A 76 -2.35 -14.67 -6.46
N VAL A 77 -2.93 -15.80 -6.02
CA VAL A 77 -4.39 -15.98 -5.97
C VAL A 77 -5.03 -15.02 -4.98
N LEU A 78 -4.41 -14.83 -3.82
CA LEU A 78 -4.88 -13.88 -2.81
C LEU A 78 -4.80 -12.43 -3.29
N GLY A 79 -3.70 -12.02 -3.92
CA GLY A 79 -3.58 -10.69 -4.51
C GLY A 79 -4.72 -10.40 -5.50
N LYS A 80 -5.04 -11.36 -6.38
CA LYS A 80 -6.17 -11.27 -7.31
C LYS A 80 -7.52 -11.16 -6.60
N GLY A 81 -7.74 -11.98 -5.57
CA GLY A 81 -8.97 -11.98 -4.79
C GLY A 81 -9.20 -10.66 -4.07
N VAL A 82 -8.15 -10.15 -3.41
CA VAL A 82 -8.16 -8.83 -2.73
C VAL A 82 -8.44 -7.72 -3.73
N ALA A 83 -7.73 -7.70 -4.87
CA ALA A 83 -7.97 -6.70 -5.92
C ALA A 83 -9.42 -6.71 -6.41
N LYS A 84 -9.98 -7.89 -6.71
CA LYS A 84 -11.38 -8.04 -7.15
C LYS A 84 -12.37 -7.56 -6.09
N LEU A 85 -12.14 -7.89 -4.82
CA LEU A 85 -13.00 -7.46 -3.71
C LEU A 85 -12.98 -5.93 -3.59
N LEU A 86 -11.80 -5.31 -3.62
CA LEU A 86 -11.66 -3.86 -3.54
C LEU A 86 -12.33 -3.16 -4.73
N LEU A 87 -12.11 -3.65 -5.95
CA LEU A 87 -12.74 -3.12 -7.17
C LEU A 87 -14.27 -3.27 -7.20
N SER A 88 -14.82 -4.24 -6.45
CA SER A 88 -16.28 -4.44 -6.35
C SER A 88 -16.99 -3.51 -5.36
N ARG A 89 -16.24 -2.75 -4.55
CA ARG A 89 -16.83 -1.87 -3.53
C ARG A 89 -17.34 -0.58 -4.17
N THR A 90 -18.58 -0.24 -3.88
CA THR A 90 -19.10 1.11 -4.10
C THR A 90 -18.51 2.05 -3.06
N VAL A 91 -17.85 3.11 -3.51
CA VAL A 91 -17.24 4.13 -2.66
C VAL A 91 -17.86 5.51 -2.91
N LYS A 92 -17.82 6.39 -1.91
CA LYS A 92 -18.22 7.81 -2.01
C LYS A 92 -17.09 8.70 -1.49
N PRO A 93 -16.04 8.92 -2.30
CA PRO A 93 -14.79 9.50 -1.83
C PRO A 93 -14.78 11.03 -1.84
N ASP A 94 -15.87 11.70 -2.22
CA ASP A 94 -15.94 13.15 -2.47
C ASP A 94 -15.39 14.02 -1.34
N TYR A 95 -15.50 13.55 -0.09
CA TYR A 95 -14.95 14.27 1.07
C TYR A 95 -13.42 14.37 1.06
N LEU A 96 -12.72 13.50 0.33
CA LEU A 96 -11.26 13.54 0.17
C LEU A 96 -10.80 14.74 -0.66
N ALA A 97 -11.67 15.29 -1.52
CA ALA A 97 -11.38 16.52 -2.25
C ALA A 97 -11.11 17.70 -1.31
N LYS A 98 -11.59 17.66 -0.07
CA LYS A 98 -11.29 18.65 0.98
C LYS A 98 -9.83 18.71 1.41
N LEU A 99 -8.98 17.80 0.92
CA LEU A 99 -7.53 17.99 1.01
C LEU A 99 -7.04 19.23 0.23
N GLU A 100 -7.86 19.77 -0.70
CA GLU A 100 -7.59 21.04 -1.38
C GLU A 100 -7.37 22.21 -0.41
N ASP A 101 -8.07 22.20 0.73
CA ASP A 101 -8.01 23.26 1.75
C ASP A 101 -6.61 23.35 2.40
N PHE A 102 -5.79 22.30 2.24
CA PHE A 102 -4.43 22.20 2.78
C PHE A 102 -3.34 22.35 1.71
N ILE A 103 -3.69 22.61 0.45
CA ILE A 103 -2.71 22.87 -0.60
C ILE A 103 -1.99 24.19 -0.30
N PRO A 104 -0.64 24.20 -0.24
CA PRO A 104 0.10 25.41 0.08
C PRO A 104 -0.06 26.48 -1.00
N ALA A 105 0.18 27.74 -0.63
CA ALA A 105 0.10 28.86 -1.56
C ALA A 105 1.07 28.72 -2.76
N GLN A 106 2.22 28.07 -2.52
CA GLN A 106 3.22 27.71 -3.52
C GLN A 106 3.58 26.22 -3.36
N GLY A 107 3.69 25.51 -4.47
CA GLY A 107 3.98 24.07 -4.47
C GLY A 107 2.73 23.22 -4.26
N ARG A 108 2.93 22.02 -3.71
CA ARG A 108 1.95 20.93 -3.71
C ARG A 108 1.82 20.31 -2.33
N LEU A 109 0.61 19.88 -1.98
CA LEU A 109 0.39 19.07 -0.78
C LEU A 109 0.95 17.68 -1.02
N LYS A 110 1.82 17.21 -0.12
CA LYS A 110 2.31 15.83 -0.14
C LYS A 110 1.38 14.94 0.65
N VAL A 111 0.86 13.90 0.01
CA VAL A 111 -0.02 12.90 0.62
C VAL A 111 0.62 11.53 0.45
N PHE A 112 0.84 10.83 1.55
CA PHE A 112 1.38 9.47 1.57
C PHE A 112 0.24 8.51 1.89
N SER A 113 -0.04 7.57 0.99
CA SER A 113 -1.12 6.61 1.12
C SER A 113 -0.59 5.19 1.27
N LEU A 114 -1.11 4.49 2.28
CA LEU A 114 -0.97 3.04 2.46
C LEU A 114 -2.10 2.27 1.76
N ASN A 115 -3.15 2.97 1.32
CA ASN A 115 -4.30 2.35 0.67
C ASN A 115 -4.01 2.01 -0.79
N TYR A 116 -4.47 0.84 -1.21
CA TYR A 116 -4.37 0.36 -2.59
C TYR A 116 -5.39 1.01 -3.54
N ASP A 117 -6.54 1.43 -3.00
CA ASP A 117 -7.66 1.99 -3.76
C ASP A 117 -7.29 3.32 -4.45
N CYS A 118 -8.18 3.80 -5.32
CA CYS A 118 -8.00 5.02 -6.09
C CYS A 118 -8.99 6.14 -5.70
N CYS A 119 -9.48 6.11 -4.46
CA CYS A 119 -10.53 7.03 -4.00
C CYS A 119 -10.07 8.48 -4.06
N LEU A 120 -8.82 8.77 -3.64
CA LEU A 120 -8.30 10.13 -3.63
C LEU A 120 -8.10 10.66 -5.06
N GLU A 121 -7.55 9.84 -5.96
CA GLU A 121 -7.40 10.23 -7.37
C GLU A 121 -8.74 10.53 -8.02
N GLU A 122 -9.77 9.73 -7.74
CA GLU A 122 -11.10 9.94 -8.30
C GLU A 122 -11.79 11.17 -7.72
N ALA A 123 -11.67 11.40 -6.40
CA ALA A 123 -12.20 12.60 -5.76
C ALA A 123 -11.54 13.88 -6.30
N CYS A 124 -10.21 13.87 -6.47
CA CYS A 124 -9.47 15.00 -7.03
C CYS A 124 -9.85 15.25 -8.50
N ARG A 125 -9.92 14.19 -9.32
CA ARG A 125 -10.35 14.28 -10.72
C ARG A 125 -11.75 14.88 -10.84
N SER A 126 -12.69 14.40 -10.02
CA SER A 126 -14.08 14.88 -10.01
C SER A 126 -14.19 16.35 -9.57
N ALA A 127 -13.30 16.80 -8.68
CA ALA A 127 -13.25 18.18 -8.20
C ALA A 127 -12.38 19.12 -9.05
N GLY A 128 -11.68 18.62 -10.07
CA GLY A 128 -10.76 19.42 -10.88
C GLY A 128 -9.45 19.79 -10.16
N ILE A 129 -9.08 19.04 -9.14
CA ILE A 129 -7.83 19.22 -8.38
C ILE A 129 -6.70 18.48 -9.11
N ASP A 130 -5.62 19.18 -9.43
CA ASP A 130 -4.44 18.57 -10.03
C ASP A 130 -3.75 17.60 -9.07
N ILE A 131 -3.58 16.35 -9.48
CA ILE A 131 -3.00 15.27 -8.68
C ILE A 131 -2.05 14.43 -9.53
N THR A 132 -0.89 14.10 -8.98
CA THR A 132 0.10 13.22 -9.62
C THR A 132 0.52 12.08 -8.70
N THR A 133 0.73 10.90 -9.27
CA THR A 133 1.20 9.67 -8.62
C THR A 133 2.66 9.34 -8.94
N GLY A 134 3.35 10.20 -9.70
CA GLY A 134 4.69 9.93 -10.23
C GLY A 134 4.68 9.18 -11.56
N TYR A 135 3.48 8.86 -12.09
CA TYR A 135 3.29 8.25 -13.40
C TYR A 135 2.82 9.28 -14.42
N ASP A 136 3.26 9.12 -15.66
CA ASP A 136 2.78 9.91 -16.78
C ASP A 136 1.34 9.51 -17.14
N HIS A 137 0.42 10.48 -17.10
CA HIS A 137 -1.01 10.22 -17.32
C HIS A 137 -1.34 9.62 -18.71
N HIS A 138 -0.53 9.93 -19.74
CA HIS A 138 -0.80 9.49 -21.10
C HIS A 138 -0.26 8.08 -21.35
N THR A 139 0.98 7.85 -20.89
CA THR A 139 1.75 6.64 -21.20
C THR A 139 1.72 5.61 -20.08
N GLY A 140 1.33 5.98 -18.87
CA GLY A 140 1.32 5.12 -17.69
C GLY A 140 2.71 4.74 -17.19
N THR A 141 3.78 5.37 -17.70
CA THR A 141 5.16 5.06 -17.32
C THR A 141 5.60 5.83 -16.09
N TRP A 142 6.39 5.21 -15.24
CA TRP A 142 7.03 5.89 -14.10
C TRP A 142 7.90 7.06 -14.60
N LYS A 143 7.56 8.28 -14.15
CA LYS A 143 8.25 9.54 -14.46
C LYS A 143 8.28 10.40 -13.19
N PRO A 144 9.17 10.09 -12.25
CA PRO A 144 9.13 10.72 -10.93
C PRO A 144 9.32 12.25 -10.94
N ASP A 145 9.94 12.81 -11.97
CA ASP A 145 10.16 14.26 -12.12
C ASP A 145 8.85 15.08 -12.12
N VAL A 146 7.70 14.44 -12.41
CA VAL A 146 6.39 15.10 -12.31
C VAL A 146 6.04 15.53 -10.89
N PHE A 147 6.69 14.97 -9.87
CA PHE A 147 6.53 15.42 -8.49
C PHE A 147 7.17 16.78 -8.23
N ASP A 148 8.14 17.20 -9.05
CA ASP A 148 8.95 18.40 -8.85
C ASP A 148 8.33 19.66 -9.53
N THR A 149 7.06 19.58 -9.93
CA THR A 149 6.32 20.73 -10.49
C THR A 149 5.96 21.78 -9.44
N ASN A 150 6.08 23.05 -9.82
CA ASN A 150 5.70 24.20 -8.98
C ASN A 150 4.21 24.58 -9.09
N THR A 151 3.41 23.83 -9.85
CA THR A 151 1.96 24.06 -9.95
C THR A 151 1.25 23.63 -8.68
N LYS A 152 0.18 24.36 -8.30
CA LYS A 152 -0.68 23.96 -7.20
C LYS A 152 -1.33 22.61 -7.48
N GLY A 153 -1.39 21.75 -6.45
CA GLY A 153 -2.02 20.44 -6.55
C GLY A 153 -1.54 19.51 -5.45
N ILE A 154 -1.73 18.22 -5.68
CA ILE A 154 -1.39 17.14 -4.75
C ILE A 154 -0.33 16.22 -5.38
N ASN A 155 0.69 15.89 -4.61
CA ASN A 155 1.61 14.79 -4.87
C ASN A 155 1.16 13.59 -4.03
N LEU A 156 0.65 12.55 -4.67
CA LEU A 156 0.19 11.32 -4.02
C LEU A 156 1.24 10.22 -4.14
N TYR A 157 1.83 9.86 -3.01
CA TYR A 157 2.84 8.81 -2.90
C TYR A 157 2.19 7.53 -2.36
N LYS A 158 2.05 6.50 -3.19
CA LYS A 158 1.43 5.21 -2.79
C LYS A 158 2.47 4.20 -2.33
N LEU A 159 2.64 4.07 -1.01
CA LEU A 159 3.73 3.28 -0.42
C LEU A 159 3.51 1.77 -0.52
N HIS A 160 2.26 1.31 -0.53
CA HIS A 160 1.92 -0.12 -0.64
C HIS A 160 1.44 -0.53 -2.04
N GLY A 161 1.57 0.37 -3.01
CA GLY A 161 1.14 0.11 -4.38
C GLY A 161 -0.30 0.53 -4.65
N SER A 162 -0.86 0.05 -5.76
CA SER A 162 -2.17 0.48 -6.22
C SER A 162 -2.90 -0.58 -7.02
N LEU A 163 -4.23 -0.56 -6.95
CA LEU A 163 -5.12 -1.31 -7.85
C LEU A 163 -4.94 -0.96 -9.34
N ARG A 164 -4.25 0.14 -9.65
CA ARG A 164 -3.97 0.58 -11.03
C ARG A 164 -2.54 0.32 -11.48
N TRP A 165 -1.69 -0.25 -10.63
CA TRP A 165 -0.30 -0.56 -10.98
C TRP A 165 -0.18 -1.99 -11.46
N PHE A 166 0.45 -2.21 -12.61
CA PHE A 166 0.58 -3.53 -13.21
C PHE A 166 2.00 -3.77 -13.69
N HIS A 167 2.47 -5.01 -13.55
CA HIS A 167 3.69 -5.43 -14.20
C HIS A 167 3.47 -5.59 -15.70
N VAL A 168 4.41 -5.05 -16.46
CA VAL A 168 4.44 -5.17 -17.91
C VAL A 168 5.76 -5.78 -18.31
N ARG A 169 5.67 -6.94 -18.96
CA ARG A 169 6.81 -7.56 -19.65
C ARG A 169 6.88 -7.04 -21.08
N ASP A 170 8.05 -6.52 -21.46
CA ASP A 170 8.30 -6.12 -22.84
C ASP A 170 8.55 -7.36 -23.71
N ASN A 171 7.59 -7.74 -24.54
CA ASN A 171 7.72 -8.87 -25.45
C ASN A 171 8.60 -8.59 -26.67
N ARG A 172 9.13 -7.37 -26.84
CA ARG A 172 9.96 -7.03 -28.02
C ARG A 172 11.37 -7.61 -27.94
N THR A 173 11.83 -8.02 -26.77
CA THR A 173 13.10 -8.70 -26.58
C THR A 173 12.87 -10.19 -26.36
N ARG A 174 12.62 -10.93 -27.44
CA ARG A 174 12.84 -12.38 -27.50
C ARG A 174 14.35 -12.68 -27.51
N SER A 175 15.08 -12.05 -26.58
CA SER A 175 16.49 -12.25 -26.33
C SER A 175 16.63 -13.43 -25.36
N THR A 176 17.58 -14.30 -25.63
CA THR A 176 17.93 -15.49 -24.84
C THR A 176 18.54 -15.17 -23.47
N LEU A 177 18.33 -13.95 -22.95
CA LEU A 177 18.84 -13.48 -21.66
C LEU A 177 17.70 -13.44 -20.64
N PRO A 178 17.86 -13.97 -19.41
CA PRO A 178 16.79 -14.08 -18.40
C PRO A 178 16.26 -12.77 -17.79
N ASP A 179 16.62 -11.60 -18.33
CA ASP A 179 16.39 -10.32 -17.66
C ASP A 179 15.58 -9.38 -18.57
N VAL A 180 14.32 -9.75 -18.79
CA VAL A 180 13.34 -8.87 -19.43
C VAL A 180 12.93 -7.84 -18.39
N SER A 181 13.25 -6.56 -18.62
CA SER A 181 12.98 -5.45 -17.71
C SER A 181 11.49 -5.41 -17.32
N GLU A 182 11.14 -6.01 -16.18
CA GLU A 182 9.82 -5.87 -15.58
C GLU A 182 9.71 -4.42 -15.12
N ARG A 183 8.67 -3.73 -15.61
CA ARG A 183 8.36 -2.37 -15.18
C ARG A 183 6.94 -2.31 -14.67
N ILE A 184 6.73 -1.46 -13.67
CA ILE A 184 5.39 -1.15 -13.20
C ILE A 184 4.84 0.00 -14.05
N MET A 185 3.62 -0.18 -14.55
CA MET A 185 2.86 0.84 -15.25
C MET A 185 1.55 1.14 -14.52
N GLU A 186 1.14 2.41 -14.52
CA GLU A 186 -0.17 2.82 -14.02
C GLU A 186 -1.18 2.89 -15.17
N LEU A 187 -2.25 2.09 -15.10
CA LEU A 187 -3.32 2.12 -16.10
C LEU A 187 -4.32 3.22 -15.79
N THR A 188 -4.67 4.07 -16.76
CA THR A 188 -5.72 5.11 -16.64
C THR A 188 -7.13 4.53 -16.79
N PRO A 189 -8.20 5.09 -16.17
CA PRO A 189 -9.55 4.59 -16.39
C PRO A 189 -9.88 4.64 -17.88
N GLY A 190 -10.34 3.51 -18.43
CA GLY A 190 -10.59 3.36 -19.87
C GLY A 190 -9.38 2.85 -20.68
N GLN A 191 -8.17 2.89 -20.13
CA GLN A 191 -7.02 2.14 -20.67
C GLN A 191 -7.10 0.71 -20.13
N GLY A 192 -7.85 -0.14 -20.83
CA GLY A 192 -7.74 -1.59 -20.62
C GLY A 192 -6.38 -2.10 -21.10
N PRO A 193 -5.89 -3.23 -20.56
CA PRO A 193 -4.76 -3.91 -21.17
C PRO A 193 -5.10 -4.19 -22.64
N SER A 194 -4.36 -3.59 -23.58
CA SER A 194 -4.63 -3.81 -25.00
C SER A 194 -4.43 -5.30 -25.32
N ASN A 195 -5.37 -5.90 -26.07
CA ASN A 195 -5.31 -7.31 -26.51
C ASN A 195 -4.04 -7.66 -27.32
N SER A 196 -3.21 -6.67 -27.69
CA SER A 196 -1.93 -6.83 -28.38
C SER A 196 -0.71 -6.98 -27.48
N THR A 197 -0.87 -6.92 -26.15
CA THR A 197 0.22 -7.09 -25.17
C THR A 197 -0.11 -8.26 -24.24
N VAL A 198 0.41 -9.43 -24.56
CA VAL A 198 0.53 -10.54 -23.61
C VAL A 198 1.47 -10.07 -22.49
N GLY A 199 0.99 -9.93 -21.25
CA GLY A 199 1.88 -9.68 -20.11
C GLY A 199 1.33 -8.93 -18.90
N TRP A 200 0.06 -8.52 -18.88
CA TRP A 200 -0.51 -7.85 -17.70
C TRP A 200 -0.84 -8.89 -16.62
N GLU A 201 -0.11 -8.85 -15.50
CA GLU A 201 -0.42 -9.63 -14.29
C GLU A 201 -1.54 -8.97 -13.46
N ASN A 202 -1.79 -9.45 -12.23
CA ASN A 202 -2.69 -8.78 -11.29
C ASN A 202 -2.14 -7.41 -10.86
N PRO A 203 -2.97 -6.50 -10.30
CA PRO A 203 -2.46 -5.27 -9.73
C PRO A 203 -1.34 -5.52 -8.71
N ARG A 204 -0.30 -4.70 -8.73
CA ARG A 204 0.83 -4.77 -7.79
C ARG A 204 0.39 -4.23 -6.44
N LEU A 205 -0.03 -5.16 -5.59
CA LEU A 205 -0.33 -4.94 -4.18
C LEU A 205 0.83 -5.44 -3.34
N VAL A 206 1.33 -4.61 -2.43
CA VAL A 206 2.41 -4.98 -1.52
C VAL A 206 1.83 -5.59 -0.25
N LEU A 207 1.63 -6.91 -0.28
CA LEU A 207 0.98 -7.66 0.81
C LEU A 207 2.00 -8.28 1.77
N GLY A 208 1.78 -8.08 3.08
CA GLY A 208 2.58 -8.67 4.16
C GLY A 208 3.86 -7.89 4.51
N PRO A 209 4.34 -7.92 5.76
CA PRO A 209 5.36 -7.02 6.29
C PRO A 209 6.70 -7.11 5.53
N GLY A 210 7.13 -8.31 5.16
CA GLY A 210 8.40 -8.50 4.45
C GLY A 210 8.42 -8.03 2.99
N SER A 211 7.28 -7.72 2.36
CA SER A 211 7.25 -7.22 0.97
C SER A 211 7.19 -5.69 0.87
N LYS A 212 6.96 -5.01 2.00
CA LYS A 212 6.75 -3.54 2.11
C LYS A 212 8.03 -2.70 1.96
N MET A 213 9.20 -3.35 1.96
CA MET A 213 10.51 -2.75 1.69
C MET A 213 11.04 -3.26 0.34
N GLN A 214 10.51 -2.70 -0.75
CA GLN A 214 10.93 -3.01 -2.12
C GLN A 214 12.07 -2.08 -2.55
N ALA A 215 13.15 -2.67 -3.09
CA ALA A 215 14.34 -1.95 -3.52
C ALA A 215 14.21 -1.38 -4.94
N ASP A 216 13.20 -1.82 -5.68
CA ASP A 216 12.88 -1.38 -7.04
C ASP A 216 11.95 -0.15 -7.04
N ASP A 217 12.11 0.67 -8.09
CA ASP A 217 11.20 1.77 -8.36
C ASP A 217 9.83 1.25 -8.81
N PRO A 218 8.72 1.86 -8.36
CA PRO A 218 8.65 3.17 -7.70
C PRO A 218 8.84 3.14 -6.17
N PHE A 219 8.81 1.96 -5.54
CA PHE A 219 8.63 1.83 -4.09
C PHE A 219 9.75 2.48 -3.29
N PHE A 220 11.01 2.23 -3.68
CA PHE A 220 12.17 2.81 -2.99
C PHE A 220 12.10 4.34 -2.98
N ARG A 221 11.86 4.97 -4.15
CA ARG A 221 11.80 6.43 -4.27
C ARG A 221 10.62 7.03 -3.49
N LEU A 222 9.46 6.38 -3.50
CA LEU A 222 8.29 6.82 -2.75
C LEU A 222 8.52 6.76 -1.24
N LEU A 223 9.15 5.68 -0.74
CA LEU A 223 9.48 5.51 0.67
C LEU A 223 10.59 6.47 1.12
N ALA A 224 11.60 6.68 0.28
CA ALA A 224 12.65 7.67 0.54
C ALA A 224 12.07 9.09 0.64
N GLU A 225 11.09 9.42 -0.20
CA GLU A 225 10.40 10.70 -0.17
C GLU A 225 9.49 10.86 1.06
N PHE A 226 8.89 9.77 1.54
CA PHE A 226 8.16 9.75 2.82
C PHE A 226 9.10 10.07 3.98
N HIS A 227 10.19 9.31 4.12
CA HIS A 227 11.19 9.53 5.15
C HIS A 227 11.74 10.96 5.11
N ARG A 228 12.12 11.46 3.93
CA ARG A 228 12.61 12.84 3.75
C ARG A 228 11.56 13.88 4.14
N SER A 229 10.29 13.66 3.80
CA SER A 229 9.21 14.61 4.11
C SER A 229 8.92 14.68 5.60
N LEU A 230 9.00 13.56 6.31
CA LEU A 230 8.90 13.54 7.78
C LEU A 230 10.00 14.39 8.44
N GLN A 231 11.24 14.30 7.97
CA GLN A 231 12.36 15.09 8.51
C GLN A 231 12.24 16.60 8.26
N GLN A 232 11.42 17.02 7.30
CA GLN A 232 11.24 18.42 6.92
C GLN A 232 9.94 19.04 7.45
N ALA A 233 8.98 18.20 7.85
CA ALA A 233 7.69 18.64 8.30
C ALA A 233 7.72 19.03 9.78
N ARG A 234 6.93 20.03 10.14
CA ARG A 234 6.68 20.41 11.55
C ARG A 234 5.49 19.65 12.14
N VAL A 235 4.53 19.30 11.29
CA VAL A 235 3.33 18.54 11.64
C VAL A 235 3.14 17.46 10.58
N CYS A 236 2.96 16.21 10.99
CA CYS A 236 2.46 15.13 10.15
C CYS A 236 1.05 14.77 10.61
N VAL A 237 0.11 14.78 9.67
CA VAL A 237 -1.29 14.43 9.91
C VAL A 237 -1.52 13.00 9.45
N ILE A 238 -1.92 12.14 10.37
CA ILE A 238 -2.21 10.73 10.13
C ILE A 238 -3.73 10.59 10.11
N ILE A 239 -4.32 10.00 9.06
CA ILE A 239 -5.77 9.90 8.91
C ILE A 239 -6.18 8.46 8.62
N GLY A 240 -6.92 7.85 9.55
CA GLY A 240 -7.52 6.52 9.36
C GLY A 240 -6.50 5.38 9.29
N TYR A 241 -5.31 5.57 9.87
CA TYR A 241 -4.27 4.55 9.94
C TYR A 241 -4.27 3.91 11.33
N GLY A 242 -4.43 2.58 11.36
CA GLY A 242 -4.50 1.80 12.61
C GLY A 242 -3.17 1.33 13.17
N HIS A 243 -2.03 1.83 12.66
CA HIS A 243 -0.68 1.48 13.12
C HIS A 243 -0.30 0.00 12.99
N GLY A 244 -0.83 -0.70 11.98
CA GLY A 244 -0.51 -2.10 11.72
C GLY A 244 0.82 -2.34 10.98
N ASP A 245 1.47 -1.28 10.49
CA ASP A 245 2.71 -1.38 9.71
C ASP A 245 3.93 -0.95 10.52
N ASP A 246 4.71 -1.92 11.01
CA ASP A 246 5.89 -1.65 11.84
C ASP A 246 6.90 -0.71 11.17
N HIS A 247 7.16 -0.87 9.88
CA HIS A 247 8.12 -0.01 9.18
C HIS A 247 7.66 1.44 9.05
N ILE A 248 6.35 1.68 8.87
CA ILE A 248 5.79 3.04 8.88
C ILE A 248 5.85 3.60 10.29
N ASN A 249 5.47 2.79 11.28
CA ASN A 249 5.53 3.18 12.68
C ASN A 249 6.95 3.61 13.05
N THR A 250 7.96 2.79 12.81
CA THR A 250 9.39 3.10 13.07
C THR A 250 9.81 4.44 12.48
N MET A 251 9.44 4.75 11.23
CA MET A 251 9.78 6.04 10.62
C MET A 251 9.06 7.22 11.29
N LEU A 252 7.81 7.04 11.71
CA LEU A 252 7.08 8.05 12.47
C LEU A 252 7.71 8.26 13.86
N GLU A 253 8.12 7.20 14.55
CA GLU A 253 8.79 7.31 15.87
C GLU A 253 10.11 8.08 15.74
N GLN A 254 10.93 7.73 14.75
CA GLN A 254 12.20 8.42 14.49
C GLN A 254 12.00 9.90 14.15
N ALA A 255 10.98 10.24 13.37
CA ALA A 255 10.66 11.62 13.05
C ALA A 255 10.17 12.38 14.30
N GLN A 256 9.40 11.71 15.16
CA GLN A 256 8.94 12.26 16.44
C GLN A 256 10.10 12.57 17.38
N ASP A 257 11.07 11.67 17.47
CA ASP A 257 12.31 11.90 18.24
C ASP A 257 13.09 13.11 17.70
N ALA A 258 12.95 13.42 16.41
CA ALA A 258 13.50 14.62 15.77
C ALA A 258 12.64 15.89 15.96
N GLY A 259 11.49 15.80 16.64
CA GLY A 259 10.68 16.95 17.06
C GLY A 259 9.46 17.27 16.19
N ILE A 260 9.04 16.40 15.27
CA ILE A 260 7.78 16.59 14.53
C ILE A 260 6.56 16.39 15.45
N HIS A 261 5.50 17.18 15.25
CA HIS A 261 4.20 16.91 15.87
C HIS A 261 3.40 15.91 15.03
N LEU A 262 2.93 14.84 15.66
CA LEU A 262 2.08 13.83 15.03
C LEU A 262 0.62 14.05 15.46
N LEU A 263 -0.24 14.43 14.51
CA LEU A 263 -1.68 14.65 14.71
C LEU A 263 -2.44 13.46 14.13
N ASP A 264 -3.01 12.63 15.00
CA ASP A 264 -3.59 11.35 14.62
C ASP A 264 -5.12 11.37 14.63
N VAL A 265 -5.70 11.25 13.45
CA VAL A 265 -7.13 11.31 13.18
C VAL A 265 -7.66 9.89 13.00
N ASN A 266 -8.34 9.40 14.03
CA ASN A 266 -8.96 8.09 14.02
C ASN A 266 -10.32 8.11 14.74
N PRO A 267 -11.31 7.28 14.33
CA PRO A 267 -12.62 7.28 14.94
C PRO A 267 -12.60 6.69 16.37
N PRO A 268 -13.42 7.19 17.29
CA PRO A 268 -13.52 6.61 18.63
C PRO A 268 -14.08 5.17 18.57
N PRO A 269 -13.67 4.28 19.49
CA PRO A 269 -12.77 4.49 20.64
C PRO A 269 -11.29 4.17 20.31
N TYR A 270 -10.77 4.59 19.16
CA TYR A 270 -9.38 4.29 18.81
C TYR A 270 -8.40 4.98 19.77
N HIS A 271 -7.59 4.18 20.45
CA HIS A 271 -6.49 4.67 21.27
C HIS A 271 -5.23 3.93 20.85
N TYR A 272 -4.31 4.63 20.20
CA TYR A 272 -2.99 4.07 19.97
C TYR A 272 -2.27 3.95 21.32
N GLN A 273 -1.90 2.73 21.71
CA GLN A 273 -1.25 2.42 23.00
C GLN A 273 0.28 2.23 22.86
N GLY A 274 0.87 2.59 21.72
CA GLY A 274 2.31 2.44 21.52
C GLY A 274 3.15 3.45 22.32
N HIS A 275 4.47 3.32 22.22
CA HIS A 275 5.45 4.15 22.92
C HIS A 275 5.48 5.61 22.44
N LEU A 276 4.69 5.93 21.43
CA LEU A 276 4.66 7.21 20.77
C LEU A 276 3.89 8.25 21.57
N THR A 277 4.53 8.76 22.61
CA THR A 277 4.03 9.94 23.34
C THR A 277 4.90 11.16 23.02
N PRO A 278 4.31 12.31 22.63
CA PRO A 278 2.88 12.58 22.47
C PRO A 278 2.42 12.63 20.99
N TYR A 279 1.70 11.60 20.55
CA TYR A 279 0.71 11.78 19.49
C TYR A 279 -0.41 12.69 20.01
N THR A 280 -0.89 13.63 19.19
CA THR A 280 -2.10 14.41 19.49
C THR A 280 -3.30 13.68 18.87
N PRO A 281 -4.14 12.98 19.66
CA PRO A 281 -5.28 12.27 19.10
C PRO A 281 -6.42 13.24 18.75
N LEU A 282 -6.95 13.12 17.55
CA LEU A 282 -8.17 13.78 17.09
C LEU A 282 -9.22 12.73 16.76
N GLN A 283 -10.09 12.45 17.74
CA GLN A 283 -11.11 11.40 17.70
C GLN A 283 -12.25 11.73 16.72
N LEU A 284 -11.99 11.57 15.43
CA LEU A 284 -12.90 11.87 14.33
C LEU A 284 -12.74 10.83 13.23
N THR A 285 -13.82 10.55 12.50
CA THR A 285 -13.70 9.86 11.20
C THR A 285 -12.93 10.75 10.21
N ALA A 286 -12.26 10.14 9.23
CA ALA A 286 -11.59 10.87 8.15
C ALA A 286 -12.50 11.92 7.50
N LYS A 287 -13.75 11.53 7.20
CA LYS A 287 -14.76 12.43 6.65
C LYS A 287 -15.05 13.61 7.56
N ALA A 288 -15.28 13.38 8.85
CA ALA A 288 -15.58 14.45 9.79
C ALA A 288 -14.38 15.42 9.91
N ALA A 289 -13.17 14.90 10.06
CA ALA A 289 -11.96 15.71 10.19
C ALA A 289 -11.73 16.65 8.99
N LEU A 290 -11.98 16.15 7.77
CA LEU A 290 -11.80 16.93 6.55
C LEU A 290 -12.94 17.92 6.25
N THR A 291 -14.12 17.78 6.88
CA THR A 291 -15.31 18.55 6.48
C THR A 291 -15.81 19.55 7.53
N ASN A 292 -15.46 19.38 8.81
CA ASN A 292 -15.98 20.21 9.90
C ASN A 292 -15.03 21.31 10.38
N GLY A 293 -13.87 21.49 9.72
CA GLY A 293 -12.87 22.50 10.06
C GLY A 293 -12.03 22.22 11.31
N ARG A 294 -12.33 21.16 12.08
CA ARG A 294 -11.57 20.81 13.30
C ARG A 294 -10.11 20.51 12.98
N LEU A 295 -9.83 19.78 11.90
CA LEU A 295 -8.46 19.42 11.53
C LEU A 295 -7.61 20.67 11.28
N ALA A 296 -8.12 21.62 10.49
CA ALA A 296 -7.43 22.88 10.24
C ALA A 296 -7.19 23.68 11.53
N SER A 297 -8.17 23.70 12.44
CA SER A 297 -8.02 24.36 13.74
C SER A 297 -6.89 23.75 14.58
N GLU A 298 -6.81 22.41 14.66
CA GLU A 298 -5.76 21.74 15.44
C GLU A 298 -4.38 21.90 14.81
N ILE A 299 -4.26 21.82 13.48
CA ILE A 299 -2.99 22.10 12.78
C ILE A 299 -2.54 23.54 13.08
N GLY A 300 -3.45 24.51 13.05
CA GLY A 300 -3.15 25.90 13.37
C GLY A 300 -2.61 26.09 14.79
N LYS A 301 -3.17 25.39 15.78
CA LYS A 301 -2.68 25.41 17.17
C LYS A 301 -1.27 24.83 17.28
N LEU A 302 -1.02 23.68 16.64
CA LEU A 302 0.30 23.03 16.67
C LEU A 302 1.37 23.90 15.99
N LEU A 303 1.03 24.57 14.90
CA LEU A 303 1.97 25.47 14.22
C LEU A 303 2.21 26.79 15.00
N GLY A 304 1.20 27.28 15.72
CA GLY A 304 1.26 28.51 16.53
C GLY A 304 1.91 28.34 17.90
N ALA A 305 1.96 27.12 18.46
CA ALA A 305 2.62 26.84 19.75
C ALA A 305 4.17 26.86 19.69
N VAL A 306 4.75 27.15 18.52
CA VAL A 306 6.19 27.07 18.21
C VAL A 306 6.79 28.46 17.92
N THR A 307 6.05 29.54 18.23
CA THR A 307 6.56 30.92 18.27
C THR A 307 6.72 31.38 19.71
#